data_AF-A0A537DWJ7-F1
#
_entry.id   AF-A0A537DWJ7-F1
#
_cell.length_a   1.000
_cell.length_b   1.000
_cell.length_c   1.000
_cell.angle_alpha   90.00
_cell.angle_beta   90.00
_cell.angle_gamma   90.00
#
_symmetry.space_group_name_H-M   'P 1'
#
loop_
_entity.id
_entity.type
_entity.pdbx_description
1 polymer ?
#
loop_
_entity_poly.entity_id
_entity_poly.type
_entity_poly.pdbx_seq_one_letter_code
_entity_poly.pdbx_strand_id
1 'polypeptide(L)' 'MSQDVATIRVTRYRPEKDGKPFFQDYKVPYRKDMVVLDALNYIKANLDGTLTYRWSCRMG' A
#
# COMPACT_ATOMS: atom_id res chain seq x y z
N MET A 1 11.74 -21.11 -2.36
CA MET A 1 10.34 -20.73 -2.61
C MET A 1 10.34 -19.31 -3.13
N SER A 2 10.14 -19.12 -4.43
CA SER A 2 10.08 -17.78 -5.02
C SER A 2 8.78 -17.14 -4.55
N GLN A 3 8.86 -16.09 -3.73
CA GLN A 3 7.68 -15.29 -3.42
C GLN A 3 7.34 -14.47 -4.66
N ASP A 4 6.14 -14.63 -5.19
CA ASP A 4 5.64 -13.75 -6.24
C ASP A 4 5.55 -12.33 -5.68
N VAL A 5 5.92 -11.33 -6.47
CA VAL A 5 5.92 -9.92 -6.05
C VAL A 5 4.91 -9.16 -6.88
N ALA A 6 3.92 -8.55 -6.21
CA ALA A 6 2.97 -7.65 -6.83
C ALA A 6 3.48 -6.21 -6.73
N THR A 7 3.29 -5.43 -7.81
CA THR A 7 3.54 -3.99 -7.79
C THR A 7 2.21 -3.28 -7.52
N ILE A 8 2.15 -2.57 -6.39
CA ILE A 8 0.99 -1.80 -5.95
C ILE A 8 1.25 -0.32 -6.20
N ARG A 9 0.49 0.28 -7.12
CA ARG A 9 0.55 1.71 -7.41
C ARG A 9 -0.45 2.46 -6.53
N VAL A 10 0.05 3.37 -5.71
CA VAL A 10 -0.75 4.16 -4.76
C VAL A 10 -0.65 5.64 -5.08
N THR A 11 -1.79 6.32 -5.23
CA THR A 11 -1.84 7.77 -5.32
C THR A 11 -1.69 8.38 -3.94
N ARG A 12 -0.69 9.21 -3.75
CA ARG A 12 -0.39 9.91 -2.49
C ARG A 12 -0.51 11.40 -2.64
N TYR A 13 -0.83 12.05 -1.54
CA TYR A 13 -0.91 13.49 -1.44
C TYR A 13 -0.47 13.92 -0.04
N ARG A 14 0.52 14.80 0.06
CA ARG A 14 0.96 15.40 1.32
C ARG A 14 0.73 16.92 1.24
N PRO A 15 -0.34 17.46 1.85
CA PRO A 15 -0.74 18.86 1.67
C PRO A 15 0.35 19.87 2.12
N GLU A 16 1.21 19.48 3.05
CA GLU A 16 2.30 20.34 3.54
C GLU A 16 3.53 20.37 2.63
N LYS A 17 3.68 19.39 1.71
CA LYS A 17 4.91 19.19 0.93
C LYS A 17 4.67 19.19 -0.58
N ASP A 18 3.53 18.66 -1.03
CA ASP A 18 3.26 18.45 -2.44
C ASP A 18 2.06 19.31 -2.87
N GLY A 19 2.23 20.09 -3.94
CA GLY A 19 1.15 20.89 -4.52
C GLY A 19 0.16 20.07 -5.35
N LYS A 20 0.47 18.80 -5.65
CA LYS A 20 -0.38 17.90 -6.45
C LYS A 20 -0.23 16.44 -5.97
N PRO A 21 -1.27 15.60 -6.12
CA PRO A 21 -1.14 14.17 -5.90
C PRO A 21 -0.09 13.54 -6.83
N PHE A 22 0.64 12.55 -6.33
CA PHE A 22 1.66 11.82 -7.07
C PHE A 22 1.43 10.31 -6.94
N PHE A 23 1.90 9.53 -7.91
CA PHE A 23 1.86 8.07 -7.83
C PHE A 23 3.15 7.55 -7.20
N GLN A 24 3.00 6.55 -6.34
CA GLN A 24 4.12 5.83 -5.74
C GLN A 24 3.90 4.33 -5.88
N ASP A 25 4.87 3.64 -6.46
CA ASP A 25 4.83 2.20 -6.70
C ASP A 25 5.56 1.46 -5.58
N TYR A 26 4.91 0.44 -5.02
CA TYR A 26 5.46 -0.40 -3.95
C TYR A 26 5.49 -1.86 -4.37
N LYS A 27 6.60 -2.54 -4.09
CA LYS A 27 6.75 -3.99 -4.33
C LYS A 27 6.36 -4.75 -3.07
N VAL A 28 5.29 -5.52 -3.14
CA VAL A 28 4.73 -6.25 -2.00
C VAL A 28 4.78 -7.75 -2.30
N PRO A 29 5.25 -8.60 -1.35
CA PRO A 29 5.14 -10.04 -1.48
C PRO A 29 3.68 -10.44 -1.64
N TYR A 30 3.35 -11.04 -2.77
CA TYR A 30 2.01 -11.49 -3.11
C TYR A 30 1.73 -12.86 -2.50
N ARG A 31 0.52 -13.02 -1.97
CA ARG A 31 -0.05 -14.31 -1.61
C ARG A 31 -1.44 -14.43 -2.21
N LYS A 32 -1.82 -15.66 -2.56
CA LYS A 32 -3.07 -15.96 -3.27
C LYS A 32 -4.34 -15.56 -2.48
N ASP A 33 -4.25 -15.50 -1.16
CA ASP A 33 -5.31 -15.13 -0.22
C ASP A 33 -5.26 -13.66 0.23
N MET A 34 -4.33 -12.87 -0.31
CA MET A 34 -4.10 -11.49 0.11
C MET A 34 -5.11 -10.53 -0.52
N VAL A 35 -5.77 -9.71 0.29
CA VAL A 35 -6.61 -8.60 -0.21
C VAL A 35 -5.79 -7.32 -0.35
N VAL A 36 -6.32 -6.33 -1.10
CA VAL A 36 -5.65 -5.03 -1.27
C VAL A 36 -5.34 -4.37 0.07
N LEU A 37 -6.21 -4.53 1.07
CA LEU A 37 -6.00 -4.02 2.42
C LEU A 37 -4.76 -4.63 3.08
N ASP A 38 -4.50 -5.93 2.89
CA ASP A 38 -3.29 -6.57 3.42
C ASP A 38 -2.04 -6.03 2.73
N ALA A 39 -2.12 -5.72 1.43
CA ALA A 39 -1.02 -5.10 0.71
C ALA A 39 -0.72 -3.69 1.25
N LEU A 40 -1.76 -2.89 1.50
CA LEU A 40 -1.63 -1.57 2.13
C LEU A 40 -1.05 -1.67 3.55
N ASN A 41 -1.49 -2.65 4.33
CA ASN A 41 -0.95 -2.93 5.67
C ASN A 41 0.53 -3.33 5.61
N TYR A 42 0.91 -4.18 4.64
CA TYR A 42 2.31 -4.56 4.45
C TYR A 42 3.18 -3.35 4.10
N ILE A 43 2.71 -2.50 3.17
CA ILE A 43 3.41 -1.27 2.79
C ILE A 43 3.60 -0.39 4.03
N LYS A 44 2.53 -0.14 4.80
CA LYS A 44 2.61 0.70 6.01
C LYS A 44 3.54 0.13 7.07
N ALA A 45 3.57 -1.19 7.25
CA ALA A 45 4.38 -1.83 8.28
C ALA A 45 5.86 -2.01 7.90
N ASN A 46 6.17 -2.26 6.62
CA ASN A 46 7.51 -2.70 6.20
C ASN A 46 8.21 -1.77 5.21
N LEU A 47 7.47 -0.96 4.43
CA LEU A 47 8.04 -0.18 3.33
C LEU A 47 7.96 1.34 3.59
N ASP A 48 6.80 1.83 4.02
CA ASP A 48 6.54 3.26 4.23
C ASP A 48 5.46 3.50 5.31
N GLY A 49 5.91 3.75 6.54
CA GLY A 49 5.02 4.05 7.68
C GLY A 49 4.20 5.34 7.54
N THR A 50 4.59 6.24 6.62
CA THR A 50 3.89 7.50 6.37
C THR A 50 2.67 7.33 5.46
N LEU A 51 2.47 6.14 4.90
CA LEU A 51 1.26 5.82 4.14
C LEU A 51 0.04 5.84 5.06
N THR A 52 -0.98 6.61 4.69
CA THR A 52 -2.19 6.80 5.50
C THR A 52 -3.41 6.49 4.64
N TYR A 53 -4.30 5.63 5.16
CA TYR A 53 -5.56 5.22 4.55
C TYR A 53 -6.56 4.86 5.67
N ARG A 54 -7.86 4.85 5.34
CA ARG A 54 -8.91 4.46 6.28
C ARG A 54 -9.42 3.06 5.97
N TRP A 55 -9.62 2.27 7.02
CA TRP A 55 -10.25 0.95 6.98
C TRP A 55 -10.92 0.70 8.33
N SER A 56 -11.97 -0.12 8.37
CA SER A 56 -12.74 -0.38 9.60
C SER A 56 -13.03 -1.87 9.78
N CYS A 57 -13.89 -2.45 8.94
CA CYS A 57 -14.21 -3.89 9.00
C CYS A 57 -13.47 -4.62 7.88
N ARG A 58 -12.80 -5.75 8.20
CA ARG A 58 -12.19 -6.64 7.20
C ARG A 58 -13.20 -7.49 6.42
N MET A 59 -14.49 -7.36 6.75
CA MET A 59 -15.60 -7.93 6.00
C MET A 59 -16.24 -6.81 5.18
N GLY A 60 -15.77 -6.63 3.94
CA GLY A 60 -16.35 -5.74 2.95
C GLY A 60 -16.86 -6.56 1.78
#